data_AF-E1WXM9-F1
#
_entry.id   AF-E1WXM9-F1
#
_cell.length_a   1.000
_cell.length_b   1.000
_cell.length_c   1.000
_cell.angle_alpha   90.00
_cell.angle_beta   90.00
_cell.angle_gamma   90.00
#
_symmetry.space_group_name_H-M   'P 1'
#
loop_
_entity.id
_entity.type
_entity.pdbx_description
1 polymer ?
#
loop_
_entity_poly.entity_id
_entity_poly.type
_entity_poly.pdbx_seq_one_letter_code
_entity_poly.pdbx_strand_id
1 'polypeptide(L)'
;MSKKTYLIPSFSRVIPSKQTRKLANQATLGRSLEDFDNYGDWFFYGHVDPVQRYLHLFGMLTGTLLYLHSIITLINQQWLILVIELILATFLFYGTGVLSHIIYDKGASKSDPKFWSVTFKVVVYINLLTLVGRFDKVFREYVEKYPFTREDYQLIEVDKLGIWKTIFK
;
A
#
# COMPACT_ATOMS: atom_id res chain seq x y z
N MET A 1 4.64 31.40 -5.48
CA MET A 1 3.84 30.15 -5.41
C MET A 1 4.40 29.31 -4.28
N SER A 2 3.59 28.89 -3.30
CA SER A 2 4.08 27.94 -2.28
C SER A 2 4.42 26.61 -2.96
N LYS A 3 5.53 25.99 -2.55
CA LYS A 3 5.88 24.65 -3.05
C LYS A 3 4.83 23.66 -2.54
N LYS A 4 4.33 22.78 -3.43
CA LYS A 4 3.43 21.69 -3.05
C LYS A 4 4.16 20.75 -2.07
N THR A 5 3.59 20.54 -0.89
CA THR A 5 4.07 19.59 0.12
C THR A 5 3.21 18.32 0.12
N TYR A 6 3.78 17.26 0.67
CA TYR A 6 3.21 15.93 0.78
C TYR A 6 3.33 15.45 2.22
N LEU A 7 2.30 14.76 2.69
CA LEU A 7 2.27 14.18 4.02
C LEU A 7 2.74 12.72 3.95
N ILE A 8 3.84 12.40 4.64
CA ILE A 8 4.39 11.04 4.69
C ILE A 8 4.85 10.67 6.12
N PRO A 9 4.90 9.38 6.48
CA PRO A 9 5.56 8.96 7.72
C PRO A 9 7.05 9.33 7.74
N SER A 10 7.55 9.85 8.86
CA SER A 10 8.97 10.23 9.01
C SER A 10 9.94 9.03 8.91
N PHE A 11 9.42 7.84 9.17
CA PHE A 11 10.15 6.57 9.17
C PHE A 11 10.02 5.77 7.86
N SER A 12 9.37 6.31 6.83
CA SER A 12 9.31 5.66 5.51
C SER A 12 10.69 5.45 4.93
N ARG A 13 11.02 4.23 4.48
CA ARG A 13 12.34 3.87 3.93
C ARG A 13 12.21 2.88 2.79
N VAL A 14 13.13 2.92 1.82
CA VAL A 14 13.24 1.88 0.77
C VAL A 14 13.87 0.61 1.34
N ILE A 15 14.81 0.74 2.29
CA ILE A 15 15.41 -0.40 3.00
C ILE A 15 15.15 -0.17 4.48
N PRO A 16 14.16 -0.87 5.09
CA PRO A 16 13.74 -0.53 6.44
C PRO A 16 14.70 -1.15 7.46
N SER A 17 15.22 -0.31 8.37
CA SER A 17 15.96 -0.76 9.55
C SER A 17 15.04 -1.42 10.58
N LYS A 18 15.61 -2.18 11.53
CA LYS A 18 14.84 -2.78 12.64
C LYS A 18 14.00 -1.74 13.41
N GLN A 19 14.52 -0.52 13.57
CA GLN A 19 13.82 0.57 14.24
C GLN A 19 12.64 1.07 13.40
N THR A 20 12.84 1.35 12.11
CA THR A 20 11.74 1.80 11.25
C THR A 20 10.63 0.76 11.11
N ARG A 21 10.98 -0.53 11.05
CA ARG A 21 10.00 -1.63 11.08
C ARG A 21 9.21 -1.68 12.39
N LYS A 22 9.86 -1.37 13.52
CA LYS A 22 9.18 -1.30 14.83
C LYS A 22 8.20 -0.13 14.86
N LEU A 23 8.60 1.04 14.36
CA LEU A 23 7.72 2.21 14.28
C LEU A 23 6.52 1.96 13.37
N ALA A 24 6.74 1.43 12.16
CA ALA A 24 5.65 1.07 11.24
C ALA A 24 4.68 0.05 11.85
N ASN A 25 5.22 -1.01 12.47
CA ASN A 25 4.41 -2.01 13.15
C ASN A 25 3.59 -1.43 14.32
N GLN A 26 4.18 -0.52 15.11
CA GLN A 26 3.50 0.17 16.21
C GLN A 26 2.39 1.09 15.70
N ALA A 27 2.64 1.83 14.62
CA ALA A 27 1.63 2.69 14.01
C ALA A 27 0.42 1.87 13.56
N THR A 28 0.65 0.78 12.81
CA THR A 28 -0.44 -0.05 12.29
C THR A 28 -1.19 -0.82 13.38
N LEU A 29 -0.50 -1.38 14.39
CA LEU A 29 -1.13 -2.16 15.46
C LEU A 29 -1.65 -1.32 16.63
N GLY A 30 -1.34 -0.02 16.67
CA GLY A 30 -1.75 0.89 17.73
C GLY A 30 -3.25 1.19 17.75
N ARG A 31 -3.96 0.81 16.69
CA ARG A 31 -5.39 1.04 16.50
C ARG A 31 -6.12 -0.23 16.11
N SER A 32 -7.32 -0.40 16.63
CA SER A 32 -8.21 -1.50 16.30
C SER A 32 -9.36 -1.02 15.41
N LEU A 33 -10.21 -1.93 14.93
CA LEU A 33 -11.32 -1.59 14.04
C LEU A 33 -12.28 -0.58 14.68
N GLU A 34 -12.42 -0.64 16.00
CA GLU A 34 -13.29 0.23 16.80
C GLU A 34 -12.88 1.70 16.79
N ASP A 35 -11.63 2.00 16.42
CA ASP A 35 -11.14 3.37 16.25
C ASP A 35 -11.59 4.01 14.91
N PHE A 36 -12.30 3.25 14.05
CA PHE A 36 -12.70 3.66 12.70
C PHE A 36 -14.19 3.44 12.46
N ASP A 37 -14.78 4.27 11.59
CA ASP A 37 -16.20 4.17 11.23
C ASP A 37 -16.54 2.86 10.50
N ASN A 38 -15.58 2.32 9.76
CA ASN A 38 -15.76 1.12 8.97
C ASN A 38 -14.43 0.39 8.68
N TYR A 39 -14.55 -0.86 8.25
CA TYR A 39 -13.40 -1.71 7.93
C TYR A 39 -12.52 -1.19 6.79
N GLY A 40 -13.10 -0.44 5.86
CA GLY A 40 -12.34 0.14 4.75
C GLY A 40 -11.40 1.25 5.20
N ASP A 41 -11.84 2.08 6.14
CA ASP A 41 -11.01 3.14 6.75
C ASP A 41 -9.86 2.50 7.55
N TRP A 42 -10.17 1.54 8.42
CA TRP A 42 -9.14 0.77 9.15
C TRP A 42 -8.13 0.12 8.19
N PHE A 43 -8.58 -0.44 7.07
CA PHE A 43 -7.68 -1.02 6.07
C PHE A 43 -6.84 0.05 5.36
N PHE A 44 -7.41 1.21 5.04
CA PHE A 44 -6.69 2.34 4.46
C PHE A 44 -5.58 2.85 5.38
N TYR A 45 -5.85 2.93 6.69
CA TYR A 45 -4.88 3.30 7.72
C TYR A 45 -3.59 2.46 7.66
N GLY A 46 -3.70 1.14 7.46
CA GLY A 46 -2.53 0.26 7.31
C GLY A 46 -1.69 0.48 6.05
N HIS A 47 -2.14 1.32 5.10
CA HIS A 47 -1.55 1.50 3.76
C HIS A 47 -1.11 2.95 3.50
N VAL A 48 -0.69 3.67 4.54
CA VAL A 48 -0.24 5.07 4.44
C VAL A 48 1.24 5.26 4.12
N ASP A 49 2.05 4.20 4.15
CA ASP A 49 3.46 4.31 3.79
C ASP A 49 3.63 4.38 2.25
N PRO A 50 4.30 5.42 1.71
CA PRO A 50 4.47 5.57 0.27
C PRO A 50 5.26 4.43 -0.36
N VAL A 51 6.28 3.87 0.29
CA VAL A 51 7.10 2.80 -0.29
C VAL A 51 6.25 1.54 -0.45
N GLN A 52 5.51 1.16 0.60
CA GLN A 52 4.58 0.03 0.51
C GLN A 52 3.51 0.27 -0.57
N ARG A 53 2.88 1.46 -0.63
CA ARG A 53 1.91 1.76 -1.69
C ARG A 53 2.47 1.61 -3.10
N TYR A 54 3.69 2.10 -3.35
CA TYR A 54 4.30 1.93 -4.67
C TYR A 54 4.63 0.47 -4.98
N LEU A 55 4.98 -0.35 -3.99
CA LEU A 55 5.14 -1.79 -4.17
C LEU A 55 3.82 -2.50 -4.47
N HIS A 56 2.73 -2.13 -3.78
CA HIS A 56 1.38 -2.62 -4.08
C HIS A 56 0.95 -2.23 -5.49
N LEU A 57 1.16 -0.97 -5.88
CA LEU A 57 0.86 -0.49 -7.22
C LEU A 57 1.68 -1.23 -8.29
N PHE A 58 2.98 -1.39 -8.07
CA PHE A 58 3.85 -2.13 -8.98
C PHE A 58 3.37 -3.58 -9.17
N GLY A 59 3.05 -4.27 -8.08
CA GLY A 59 2.51 -5.63 -8.12
C GLY A 59 1.17 -5.71 -8.85
N MET A 60 0.24 -4.82 -8.52
CA MET A 60 -1.06 -4.77 -9.18
C MET A 60 -0.93 -4.53 -10.69
N LEU A 61 -0.08 -3.58 -11.12
CA LEU A 61 0.13 -3.30 -12.55
C LEU A 61 0.78 -4.48 -13.27
N THR A 62 1.87 -5.03 -12.72
CA THR A 62 2.59 -6.15 -13.35
C THR A 62 1.75 -7.42 -13.40
N GLY A 63 1.02 -7.74 -12.32
CA GLY A 63 0.07 -8.84 -12.30
C GLY A 63 -1.07 -8.64 -13.29
N THR A 64 -1.62 -7.42 -13.41
CA THR A 64 -2.68 -7.11 -14.39
C THR A 64 -2.18 -7.29 -15.82
N LEU A 65 -0.99 -6.79 -16.15
CA LEU A 65 -0.40 -6.98 -17.48
C LEU A 65 -0.19 -8.47 -17.80
N LEU A 66 0.25 -9.26 -16.81
CA LEU A 66 0.42 -10.69 -16.99
C LEU A 66 -0.92 -11.42 -17.15
N TYR A 67 -1.97 -11.04 -16.41
CA TYR A 67 -3.33 -11.56 -16.65
C TYR A 67 -3.83 -11.27 -18.07
N LEU A 68 -3.56 -10.07 -18.60
CA LEU A 68 -3.92 -9.73 -19.98
C LEU A 68 -3.12 -10.57 -20.98
N HIS A 69 -1.84 -10.81 -20.72
CA HIS A 69 -1.02 -11.70 -21.54
C HIS A 69 -1.56 -13.14 -21.53
N SER A 70 -2.01 -13.63 -20.37
CA SER A 70 -2.61 -14.97 -20.24
C SER A 70 -3.85 -15.19 -21.09
N ILE A 71 -4.57 -14.13 -21.49
CA ILE A 71 -5.67 -14.25 -22.46
C ILE A 71 -5.12 -14.69 -23.83
N ILE A 72 -3.97 -14.15 -24.24
CA ILE A 72 -3.30 -14.54 -25.50
C ILE A 72 -2.80 -15.99 -25.40
N THR A 73 -2.19 -16.36 -24.27
CA THR A 73 -1.73 -17.73 -23.99
C THR A 73 -2.88 -18.74 -24.03
N LEU A 74 -4.04 -18.35 -23.47
CA LEU A 74 -5.27 -19.14 -23.53
C LEU A 74 -5.78 -19.31 -24.96
N ILE A 75 -5.82 -18.25 -25.77
CA ILE A 75 -6.21 -18.31 -27.19
C ILE A 75 -5.29 -19.25 -27.97
N ASN A 76 -3.99 -19.22 -27.67
CA ASN A 76 -2.98 -20.10 -28.28
C ASN A 76 -2.95 -21.51 -27.69
N GLN A 77 -3.83 -21.84 -26.74
CA GLN A 77 -3.97 -23.17 -26.12
C GLN A 77 -2.68 -23.68 -25.44
N GLN A 78 -1.84 -22.77 -24.95
CA GLN A 78 -0.58 -23.11 -24.28
C GLN A 78 -0.80 -23.36 -22.77
N TRP A 79 -1.46 -24.47 -22.44
CA TRP A 79 -1.97 -24.74 -21.08
C TRP A 79 -0.94 -24.69 -19.96
N LEU A 80 0.26 -25.25 -20.15
CA LEU A 80 1.30 -25.23 -19.12
C LEU A 80 1.79 -23.81 -18.84
N ILE A 81 2.00 -23.02 -19.90
CA ILE A 81 2.42 -21.62 -19.79
C ILE A 81 1.33 -20.81 -19.11
N LEU A 82 0.06 -21.03 -19.50
CA LEU A 82 -1.09 -20.37 -18.89
C LEU A 82 -1.13 -20.60 -17.37
N VAL A 83 -0.96 -21.83 -16.89
CA VAL A 83 -0.97 -22.13 -15.45
C VAL A 83 0.16 -21.38 -14.73
N ILE A 84 1.36 -21.38 -15.28
CA ILE A 84 2.51 -20.67 -14.70
C ILE A 84 2.23 -19.16 -14.64
N GLU A 85 1.72 -18.58 -15.73
CA GLU A 85 1.39 -17.16 -15.79
C GLU A 85 0.29 -16.79 -14.79
N LEU A 86 -0.75 -17.60 -14.63
CA LEU A 86 -1.82 -17.33 -13.66
C LEU A 86 -1.30 -17.34 -12.22
N ILE A 87 -0.41 -18.27 -11.88
CA ILE A 87 0.25 -18.32 -10.56
C ILE A 87 1.10 -17.07 -10.35
N LEU A 88 1.95 -16.73 -11.32
CA LEU A 88 2.81 -15.55 -11.25
C LEU A 88 2.00 -14.26 -11.22
N ALA A 89 0.94 -14.14 -12.01
CA ALA A 89 0.07 -12.97 -12.05
C ALA A 89 -0.63 -12.77 -10.71
N THR A 90 -1.13 -13.86 -10.10
CA THR A 90 -1.76 -13.82 -8.77
C THR A 90 -0.76 -13.40 -7.70
N PHE A 91 0.45 -13.98 -7.73
CA PHE A 91 1.51 -13.61 -6.80
C PHE A 91 1.95 -12.15 -6.97
N LEU A 92 2.10 -11.67 -8.21
CA LEU A 92 2.44 -10.27 -8.47
C LEU A 92 1.32 -9.34 -8.02
N PHE A 93 0.07 -9.64 -8.37
CA PHE A 93 -1.08 -8.79 -8.09
C PHE A 93 -1.34 -8.63 -6.58
N TYR A 94 -1.25 -9.71 -5.82
CA TYR A 94 -1.59 -9.72 -4.39
C TYR A 94 -0.39 -9.99 -3.48
N GLY A 95 0.42 -10.99 -3.81
CA GLY A 95 1.55 -11.45 -2.99
C GLY A 95 2.62 -10.38 -2.77
N THR A 96 2.87 -9.50 -3.73
CA THR A 96 3.79 -8.36 -3.57
C THR A 96 3.38 -7.42 -2.44
N GLY A 97 2.09 -7.14 -2.30
CA GLY A 97 1.56 -6.31 -1.22
C GLY A 97 1.75 -6.98 0.14
N VAL A 98 1.37 -8.26 0.24
CA VAL A 98 1.59 -9.09 1.43
C VAL A 98 3.07 -9.11 1.83
N LEU A 99 3.97 -9.31 0.86
CA LEU A 99 5.40 -9.34 1.09
C LEU A 99 5.92 -7.99 1.58
N SER A 100 5.37 -6.88 1.04
CA SER A 100 5.70 -5.54 1.51
C SER A 100 5.36 -5.39 3.00
N HIS A 101 4.17 -5.80 3.45
CA HIS A 101 3.83 -5.74 4.87
C HIS A 101 4.79 -6.59 5.73
N ILE A 102 5.13 -7.80 5.32
CA ILE A 102 6.11 -8.64 6.03
C ILE A 102 7.47 -7.91 6.17
N ILE A 103 7.93 -7.25 5.11
CA ILE A 103 9.20 -6.52 5.09
C ILE A 103 9.14 -5.25 5.94
N TYR A 104 8.11 -4.41 5.80
CA TYR A 104 8.08 -3.06 6.36
C TYR A 104 7.39 -2.97 7.72
N ASP A 105 6.30 -3.71 7.95
CA ASP A 105 5.48 -3.60 9.17
C ASP A 105 5.37 -4.92 9.96
N LYS A 106 6.16 -5.94 9.61
CA LYS A 106 6.14 -7.30 10.20
C LYS A 106 4.81 -8.04 9.98
N GLY A 107 4.04 -7.67 8.96
CA GLY A 107 2.74 -8.24 8.68
C GLY A 107 1.67 -7.77 9.65
N ALA A 108 1.73 -6.50 10.07
CA ALA A 108 0.74 -5.87 10.94
C ALA A 108 -0.60 -5.68 10.21
N SER A 109 -0.56 -5.30 8.94
CA SER A 109 -1.75 -4.95 8.15
C SER A 109 -2.45 -6.17 7.55
N LYS A 110 -2.78 -7.17 8.38
CA LYS A 110 -3.47 -8.39 7.94
C LYS A 110 -4.99 -8.17 7.92
N SER A 111 -5.61 -8.35 6.75
CA SER A 111 -7.06 -8.41 6.68
C SER A 111 -7.60 -9.80 7.02
N ASP A 112 -8.73 -9.85 7.73
CA ASP A 112 -9.50 -11.08 7.92
C ASP A 112 -10.11 -11.49 6.56
N PRO A 113 -9.94 -12.74 6.09
CA PRO A 113 -10.48 -13.21 4.81
C PRO A 113 -11.97 -12.94 4.61
N LYS A 114 -12.77 -12.87 5.69
CA LYS A 114 -14.21 -12.59 5.58
C LYS A 114 -14.51 -11.19 5.04
N PHE A 115 -13.55 -10.26 5.13
CA PHE A 115 -13.68 -8.89 4.62
C PHE A 115 -12.99 -8.67 3.27
N TRP A 116 -12.62 -9.75 2.56
CA TRP A 116 -11.93 -9.68 1.27
C TRP A 116 -12.60 -8.74 0.26
N SER A 117 -13.93 -8.76 0.18
CA SER A 117 -14.69 -7.92 -0.76
C SER A 117 -14.58 -6.41 -0.46
N VAL A 118 -14.27 -6.05 0.79
CA VAL A 118 -14.03 -4.68 1.23
C VAL A 118 -12.57 -4.32 0.97
N THR A 119 -11.63 -5.14 1.45
CA THR A 119 -10.19 -4.83 1.35
C THR A 119 -9.67 -4.82 -0.07
N PHE A 120 -10.19 -5.70 -0.94
CA PHE A 120 -9.87 -5.68 -2.36
C PHE A 120 -10.25 -4.35 -3.02
N LYS A 121 -11.45 -3.82 -2.72
CA LYS A 121 -11.88 -2.53 -3.27
C LYS A 121 -11.01 -1.39 -2.76
N VAL A 122 -10.67 -1.41 -1.47
CA VAL A 122 -9.85 -0.37 -0.85
C VAL A 122 -8.41 -0.39 -1.38
N VAL A 123 -7.77 -1.57 -1.50
CA VAL A 123 -6.40 -1.65 -2.02
C VAL A 123 -6.32 -1.22 -3.49
N VAL A 124 -7.31 -1.60 -4.32
CA VAL A 124 -7.42 -1.12 -5.70
C VAL A 124 -7.60 0.40 -5.73
N TYR A 125 -8.48 0.94 -4.89
CA TYR A 125 -8.67 2.39 -4.76
C TYR A 125 -7.37 3.13 -4.39
N ILE A 126 -6.65 2.64 -3.37
CA ILE A 126 -5.36 3.20 -2.94
C ILE A 126 -4.33 3.17 -4.07
N ASN A 127 -4.23 2.07 -4.79
CA ASN A 127 -3.32 1.95 -5.92
C ASN A 127 -3.68 2.91 -7.05
N LEU A 128 -4.96 3.05 -7.38
CA LEU A 128 -5.41 4.02 -8.39
C LEU A 128 -5.14 5.47 -7.96
N LEU A 129 -5.37 5.82 -6.69
CA LEU A 129 -5.01 7.13 -6.15
C LEU A 129 -3.52 7.41 -6.23
N THR A 130 -2.70 6.39 -5.98
CA THR A 130 -1.23 6.47 -6.09
C THR A 130 -0.82 6.70 -7.54
N LEU A 131 -1.40 5.92 -8.47
CA LEU A 131 -1.15 6.01 -9.91
C LEU A 131 -1.45 7.40 -10.48
N VAL A 132 -2.61 7.97 -10.13
CA VAL A 132 -3.04 9.28 -10.65
C VAL A 132 -2.51 10.47 -9.83
N GLY A 133 -1.68 10.22 -8.81
CA GLY A 133 -1.09 11.27 -7.98
C GLY A 133 -2.08 12.05 -7.09
N ARG A 134 -3.22 11.44 -6.75
CA ARG A 134 -4.27 12.03 -5.89
C ARG A 134 -4.26 11.53 -4.45
N PHE A 135 -3.41 10.56 -4.12
CA PHE A 135 -3.34 9.97 -2.78
C PHE A 135 -3.19 11.02 -1.67
N ASP A 136 -2.25 11.97 -1.81
CA ASP A 136 -2.00 12.98 -0.76
C ASP A 136 -3.23 13.82 -0.40
N LYS A 137 -4.06 14.17 -1.40
CA LYS A 137 -5.30 14.92 -1.16
C LYS A 137 -6.26 14.11 -0.29
N VAL A 138 -6.52 12.86 -0.70
CA VAL A 138 -7.42 11.96 0.04
C VAL A 138 -6.85 11.63 1.41
N PHE A 139 -5.53 11.48 1.53
CA PHE A 139 -4.88 11.22 2.80
C PHE A 139 -5.00 12.37 3.78
N ARG A 140 -4.97 13.63 3.31
CA ARG A 140 -5.21 14.79 4.17
C ARG A 140 -6.65 14.82 4.70
N GLU A 141 -7.64 14.59 3.83
CA GLU A 141 -9.05 14.43 4.23
C GLU A 141 -9.21 13.28 5.24
N TYR A 142 -8.49 12.17 5.02
CA TYR A 142 -8.45 11.04 5.95
C TYR A 142 -7.86 11.41 7.31
N VAL A 143 -6.76 12.17 7.35
CA VAL A 143 -6.11 12.64 8.59
C VAL A 143 -6.99 13.67 9.31
N GLU A 144 -7.76 14.49 8.60
CA GLU A 144 -8.76 15.38 9.21
C GLU A 144 -9.87 14.57 9.89
N LYS A 145 -10.32 13.48 9.26
CA LYS A 145 -11.31 12.55 9.83
C LYS A 145 -10.75 11.75 11.01
N TYR A 146 -9.49 11.32 10.92
CA TYR A 146 -8.80 10.48 11.91
C TYR A 146 -7.50 11.15 12.39
N PRO A 147 -7.57 12.19 13.26
CA PRO A 147 -6.42 13.00 13.64
C PRO A 147 -5.26 12.23 14.27
N PHE A 148 -5.56 11.14 14.99
CA PHE A 148 -4.55 10.26 15.59
C PHE A 148 -3.55 9.69 14.57
N THR A 149 -3.95 9.57 13.30
CA THR A 149 -3.08 9.11 12.20
C THR A 149 -1.80 9.94 12.10
N ARG A 150 -1.88 11.25 12.42
CA ARG A 150 -0.70 12.13 12.42
C ARG A 150 0.33 11.73 13.46
N GLU A 151 -0.12 11.39 14.66
CA GLU A 151 0.74 11.02 15.79
C GLU A 151 1.29 9.61 15.58
N ASP A 152 0.41 8.66 15.27
CA ASP A 152 0.76 7.24 15.13
C ASP A 152 1.81 7.02 14.03
N TYR A 153 1.68 7.73 12.90
CA TYR A 153 2.65 7.65 11.79
C TYR A 153 3.75 8.72 11.82
N GLN A 154 3.79 9.58 12.84
CA GLN A 154 4.76 10.68 12.94
C GLN A 154 4.87 11.46 11.62
N LEU A 155 3.72 11.91 11.12
CA LEU A 155 3.64 12.47 9.77
C LEU A 155 4.40 13.79 9.66
N ILE A 156 5.15 13.92 8.57
CA ILE A 156 5.92 15.11 8.23
C ILE A 156 5.46 15.68 6.89
N GLU A 157 5.52 17.00 6.76
CA GLU A 157 5.34 17.67 5.48
C GLU A 157 6.66 17.81 4.75
N VAL A 158 6.71 17.34 3.51
CA VAL A 158 7.91 17.38 2.67
C VAL A 158 7.58 17.81 1.25
N ASP A 159 8.49 18.49 0.58
CA ASP A 159 8.39 18.66 -0.88
C ASP A 159 8.82 17.37 -1.61
N LYS A 160 8.78 17.37 -2.95
CA LYS A 160 9.17 16.20 -3.75
C LYS A 160 10.58 15.70 -3.45
N LEU A 161 11.54 16.61 -3.22
CA LEU A 161 12.93 16.23 -2.89
C LEU A 161 13.01 15.69 -1.46
N GLY A 162 12.22 16.26 -0.54
CA GLY A 162 12.10 15.79 0.82
C GLY A 162 11.56 14.36 0.91
N ILE A 163 10.63 13.94 0.03
CA ILE A 163 10.19 12.53 -0.05
C ILE A 163 11.40 11.62 -0.29
N TRP A 164 12.18 11.90 -1.33
CA TRP A 164 13.36 11.10 -1.69
C TRP A 164 14.40 11.07 -0.57
N LYS A 165 14.68 12.23 0.05
CA LYS A 165 15.59 12.32 1.19
C LYS A 165 15.11 11.49 2.38
N THR A 166 13.80 11.46 2.64
CA THR A 166 13.24 10.64 3.72
C THR A 166 13.38 9.15 3.41
N ILE A 167 12.99 8.71 2.21
CA ILE A 167 12.94 7.26 1.91
C ILE A 167 14.32 6.63 1.66
N PHE A 168 15.33 7.42 1.25
CA PHE A 168 16.69 6.93 1.00
C PHE A 168 17.67 7.15 2.16
N LYS A 169 17.20 7.66 3.31
CA LYS A 169 18.04 7.85 4.50
C LYS A 169 18.35 6.55 5.21
#